data_AF-A0AAN7CS65-F1
#
_entry.id   AF-A0AAN7CS65-F1
#
_cell.length_a   1.000
_cell.length_b   1.000
_cell.length_c   1.000
_cell.angle_alpha   90.00
_cell.angle_beta   90.00
_cell.angle_gamma   90.00
#
_symmetry.space_group_name_H-M   'P 1'
#
loop_
_entity.id
_entity.type
_entity.pdbx_description
1 polymer ?
#
loop_
_entity_poly.entity_id
_entity_poly.type
_entity_poly.pdbx_seq_one_letter_code
_entity_poly.pdbx_strand_id
1 'polypeptide(L)'
;MESPQLQLPTYESLVQSGTPPRASIDYFRLRWYLSGPISDRIEVLSSPFHFESERSPYQTGPDSFHPISRLPVSRPPVSSIRVTIINLSWPLSDWEEEHKSCGPEKKEMLPVPGSGGGDTELPVVVRCCGSDRPDQPSITVRAPVTSGEQRPFVSIHDYITTVHPWLLSLESDIRAKMPPPHPRAFDVYVRPLPMLDKLFIWNTKSASWLMMGERWKSAARYAAKLAAEEAEKEALRLDK
;
A
#
# COMPACT_ATOMS: atom_id res chain seq x y z
N MET A 1 -10.97 -21.66 30.14
CA MET A 1 -11.32 -20.26 29.84
C MET A 1 -10.37 -19.81 28.74
N GLU A 2 -10.78 -19.90 27.48
CA GLU A 2 -10.02 -19.35 26.36
C GLU A 2 -10.09 -17.83 26.43
N SER A 3 -8.93 -17.17 26.45
CA SER A 3 -8.85 -15.72 26.26
C SER A 3 -9.45 -15.37 24.89
N PRO A 4 -10.28 -14.32 24.77
CA PRO A 4 -10.79 -13.91 23.48
C PRO A 4 -9.61 -13.59 22.57
N GLN A 5 -9.48 -14.32 21.47
CA GLN A 5 -8.49 -13.97 20.45
C GLN A 5 -8.79 -12.56 19.97
N LEU A 6 -7.82 -11.66 20.10
CA LEU A 6 -7.97 -10.25 19.76
C LEU A 6 -8.04 -10.12 18.23
N GLN A 7 -9.24 -10.31 17.67
CA GLN A 7 -9.46 -10.23 16.24
C GLN A 7 -9.40 -8.77 15.82
N LEU A 8 -8.31 -8.38 15.16
CA LEU A 8 -8.16 -7.03 14.65
C LEU A 8 -9.06 -6.80 13.41
N PRO A 9 -9.60 -5.59 13.25
CA PRO A 9 -10.40 -5.25 12.09
C PRO A 9 -9.55 -5.27 10.81
N THR A 10 -10.22 -5.40 9.67
CA THR A 10 -9.58 -5.24 8.36
C THR A 10 -9.40 -3.76 8.05
N TYR A 11 -8.47 -3.43 7.14
CA TYR A 11 -8.30 -2.06 6.66
C TYR A 11 -9.61 -1.51 6.07
N GLU A 12 -10.28 -2.31 5.25
CA GLU A 12 -11.53 -1.94 4.60
C GLU A 12 -12.65 -1.65 5.61
N SER A 13 -12.81 -2.49 6.64
CA SER A 13 -13.81 -2.25 7.69
C SER A 13 -13.59 -0.93 8.43
N LEU A 14 -12.33 -0.55 8.66
CA LEU A 14 -12.01 0.72 9.31
C LEU A 14 -12.22 1.93 8.39
N VAL A 15 -11.97 1.78 7.09
CA VAL A 15 -12.33 2.78 6.09
C VAL A 15 -13.85 2.99 6.06
N GLN A 16 -14.62 1.90 6.04
CA GLN A 16 -16.09 1.94 6.04
C GLN A 16 -16.67 2.55 7.32
N SER A 17 -16.02 2.35 8.48
CA SER A 17 -16.42 2.98 9.73
C SER A 17 -15.98 4.44 9.88
N GLY A 18 -15.38 5.05 8.85
CA GLY A 18 -14.95 6.45 8.85
C GLY A 18 -13.64 6.71 9.61
N THR A 19 -12.88 5.67 9.93
CA THR A 19 -11.61 5.74 10.67
C THR A 19 -10.47 5.11 9.87
N PRO A 20 -10.14 5.64 8.67
CA PRO A 20 -9.20 5.01 7.76
C PRO A 20 -7.82 4.84 8.41
N PRO A 21 -7.25 3.62 8.43
CA PRO A 21 -5.92 3.40 8.98
C PRO A 21 -4.88 4.16 8.17
N ARG A 22 -3.86 4.67 8.85
CA ARG A 22 -2.71 5.33 8.24
C ARG A 22 -1.50 4.42 8.26
N ALA A 23 -0.56 4.63 7.35
CA ALA A 23 0.75 3.99 7.42
C ALA A 23 1.46 4.33 8.74
N SER A 24 2.17 3.36 9.31
CA SER A 24 2.99 3.58 10.48
C SER A 24 4.18 4.50 10.17
N ILE A 25 4.68 5.19 11.19
CA ILE A 25 5.87 6.07 11.05
C ILE A 25 7.06 5.27 10.52
N ASP A 26 7.22 4.01 10.94
CA ASP A 26 8.30 3.13 10.50
C ASP A 26 8.19 2.75 9.02
N TYR A 27 6.98 2.64 8.47
CA TYR A 27 6.78 2.39 7.03
C TYR A 27 7.38 3.52 6.17
N PHE A 28 7.34 4.77 6.64
CA PHE A 28 7.92 5.92 5.91
C PHE A 28 9.45 5.90 5.84
N ARG A 29 10.12 5.02 6.59
CA ARG A 29 11.58 4.83 6.55
C ARG A 29 12.02 4.03 5.32
N LEU A 30 11.11 3.32 4.67
CA LEU A 30 11.41 2.48 3.52
C LEU A 30 11.84 3.32 2.31
N ARG A 31 12.90 2.88 1.64
CA ARG A 31 13.30 3.30 0.29
C ARG A 31 13.20 2.08 -0.58
N TRP A 32 12.15 2.04 -1.39
CA TRP A 32 11.72 0.83 -2.06
C TRP A 32 11.82 0.98 -3.57
N TYR A 33 12.85 0.37 -4.13
CA TYR A 33 13.09 0.30 -5.56
C TYR A 33 12.44 -0.97 -6.14
N LEU A 34 11.77 -0.82 -7.28
CA LEU A 34 11.07 -1.87 -7.99
C LEU A 34 11.96 -2.41 -9.12
N SER A 35 12.91 -3.25 -8.72
CA SER A 35 13.74 -4.08 -9.59
C SER A 35 14.37 -5.16 -8.74
N GLY A 36 14.72 -6.33 -9.29
CA GLY A 36 15.49 -7.36 -8.56
C GLY A 36 14.86 -7.90 -7.26
N PRO A 37 15.64 -8.60 -6.41
CA PRO A 37 15.18 -9.13 -5.12
C PRO A 37 15.15 -8.05 -4.02
N ILE A 38 14.35 -8.30 -2.98
CA ILE A 38 14.17 -7.40 -1.81
C ILE A 38 15.51 -7.01 -1.16
N SER A 39 16.43 -7.97 -1.02
CA SER A 39 17.74 -7.79 -0.37
C SER A 39 18.56 -6.64 -0.92
N ASP A 40 18.42 -6.39 -2.22
CA ASP A 40 19.29 -5.45 -2.93
C ASP A 40 18.62 -4.08 -3.09
N ARG A 41 17.31 -4.02 -2.84
CA ARG A 41 16.42 -3.01 -3.47
C ARG A 41 15.50 -2.31 -2.50
N ILE A 42 15.52 -2.73 -1.24
CA ILE A 42 14.84 -2.05 -0.16
C ILE A 42 15.86 -1.64 0.90
N GLU A 43 15.92 -0.34 1.15
CA GLU A 43 16.74 0.26 2.20
C GLU A 43 15.84 0.87 3.28
N VAL A 44 16.39 1.03 4.48
CA VAL A 44 15.72 1.62 5.63
C VAL A 44 16.52 2.81 6.13
N LEU A 45 15.86 3.96 6.22
CA LEU A 45 16.43 5.15 6.85
C LEU A 45 16.58 4.98 8.36
N SER A 46 17.63 5.54 8.94
CA SER A 46 17.80 5.62 10.40
C SER A 46 16.76 6.53 11.05
N SER A 47 16.31 7.58 10.36
CA SER A 47 15.27 8.50 10.84
C SER A 47 14.10 8.65 9.85
N PRO A 48 12.84 8.44 10.27
CA PRO A 48 11.66 8.69 9.42
C PRO A 48 11.45 10.17 9.08
N PHE A 49 12.04 11.07 9.86
CA PHE A 49 11.86 12.52 9.75
C PHE A 49 12.92 13.21 8.88
N HIS A 50 13.95 12.47 8.46
CA HIS A 50 15.10 13.00 7.73
C HIS A 50 15.37 12.14 6.51
N PHE A 51 14.98 12.63 5.33
CA PHE A 51 15.01 11.84 4.11
C PHE A 51 16.41 11.48 3.59
N GLU A 52 17.43 12.19 4.08
CA GLU A 52 18.87 12.00 3.78
C GLU A 52 19.60 11.29 4.92
N SER A 53 18.88 10.82 5.94
CA SER A 53 19.50 10.06 7.02
C SER A 53 20.16 8.78 6.52
N GLU A 54 21.08 8.25 7.32
CA GLU A 54 21.82 7.03 7.02
C GLU A 54 20.90 5.89 6.61
N ARG A 55 21.36 5.08 5.65
CA ARG A 55 20.60 3.97 5.10
C ARG A 55 21.23 2.66 5.52
N SER A 56 20.38 1.68 5.78
CA SER A 56 20.79 0.29 6.00
C SER A 56 19.94 -0.64 5.15
N PRO A 57 20.47 -1.81 4.74
CA PRO A 57 19.68 -2.79 4.00
C PRO A 57 18.45 -3.25 4.79
N TYR A 58 17.31 -3.44 4.11
CA TYR A 58 16.13 -4.03 4.73
C TYR A 58 16.34 -5.51 5.07
N GLN A 59 17.14 -6.21 4.28
CA GLN A 59 17.48 -7.61 4.47
C GLN A 59 18.98 -7.78 4.31
N THR A 60 19.64 -8.33 5.33
CA THR A 60 21.10 -8.54 5.38
C THR A 60 21.50 -10.00 5.18
N GLY A 61 20.53 -10.92 5.22
CA GLY A 61 20.69 -12.35 4.93
C GLY A 61 19.34 -13.00 4.63
N PRO A 62 19.29 -14.28 4.26
CA PRO A 62 18.06 -14.96 3.83
C PRO A 62 16.88 -14.77 4.79
N ASP A 63 17.12 -14.91 6.09
CA ASP A 63 16.11 -14.76 7.15
C ASP A 63 16.43 -13.61 8.14
N SER A 64 17.35 -12.72 7.75
CA SER A 64 17.78 -11.60 8.60
C SER A 64 17.23 -10.29 8.05
N PHE A 65 16.19 -9.78 8.71
CA PHE A 65 15.48 -8.56 8.33
C PHE A 65 15.72 -7.43 9.33
N HIS A 66 15.67 -6.19 8.85
CA HIS A 66 15.76 -5.00 9.66
C HIS A 66 14.68 -5.00 10.75
N PRO A 67 14.93 -4.49 11.98
CA PRO A 67 13.96 -4.56 13.09
C PRO A 67 12.55 -4.03 12.79
N ILE A 68 12.42 -3.04 11.91
CA ILE A 68 11.11 -2.51 11.49
C ILE A 68 10.22 -3.55 10.82
N SER A 69 10.79 -4.63 10.26
CA SER A 69 10.07 -5.73 9.63
C SER A 69 8.97 -6.31 10.53
N ARG A 70 9.20 -6.30 11.85
CA ARG A 70 8.29 -6.84 12.87
C ARG A 70 7.20 -5.86 13.31
N LEU A 71 7.29 -4.59 12.93
CA LEU A 71 6.34 -3.56 13.37
C LEU A 71 5.07 -3.58 12.50
N PRO A 72 3.92 -3.16 13.04
CA PRO A 72 2.70 -2.98 12.25
C PRO A 72 2.95 -2.04 11.06
N VAL A 73 2.45 -2.41 9.89
CA VAL A 73 2.52 -1.52 8.72
C VAL A 73 1.55 -0.35 8.85
N SER A 74 0.47 -0.50 9.62
CA SER A 74 -0.61 0.49 9.79
C SER A 74 -0.82 0.93 11.24
N ARG A 75 -1.50 2.06 11.40
CA ARG A 75 -2.04 2.58 12.65
C ARG A 75 -3.50 3.04 12.46
N PRO A 76 -4.46 2.48 13.22
CA PRO A 76 -4.30 1.33 14.10
C PRO A 76 -3.87 0.07 13.32
N PRO A 77 -3.29 -0.95 13.98
CA PRO A 77 -2.95 -2.22 13.34
C PRO A 77 -4.20 -2.93 12.77
N VAL A 78 -4.06 -3.57 11.61
CA VAL A 78 -5.15 -4.26 10.92
C VAL A 78 -4.78 -5.70 10.57
N SER A 79 -5.78 -6.57 10.45
CA SER A 79 -5.60 -7.99 10.14
C SER A 79 -5.42 -8.27 8.64
N SER A 80 -5.85 -7.37 7.77
CA SER A 80 -5.63 -7.48 6.32
C SER A 80 -5.75 -6.14 5.60
N ILE A 81 -5.10 -6.03 4.44
CA ILE A 81 -5.10 -4.86 3.56
C ILE A 81 -5.26 -5.35 2.11
N ARG A 82 -6.25 -4.84 1.38
CA ARG A 82 -6.36 -5.02 -0.07
C ARG A 82 -5.63 -3.86 -0.76
N VAL A 83 -4.61 -4.18 -1.55
CA VAL A 83 -3.71 -3.22 -2.17
C VAL A 83 -3.98 -3.13 -3.67
N THR A 84 -4.01 -1.92 -4.19
CA THR A 84 -4.21 -1.59 -5.61
C THR A 84 -3.11 -0.64 -6.09
N ILE A 85 -2.92 -0.51 -7.41
CA ILE A 85 -1.93 0.39 -8.02
C ILE A 85 -2.65 1.56 -8.68
N ILE A 86 -2.41 2.78 -8.20
CA ILE A 86 -3.04 4.00 -8.74
C ILE A 86 -2.66 4.19 -10.22
N ASN A 87 -1.42 3.91 -10.59
CA ASN A 87 -0.95 4.04 -11.98
C ASN A 87 -1.73 3.17 -12.97
N LEU A 88 -2.30 2.06 -12.50
CA LEU A 88 -3.06 1.12 -13.33
C LEU A 88 -4.58 1.33 -13.19
N SER A 89 -5.03 2.23 -12.31
CA SER A 89 -6.47 2.46 -12.08
C SER A 89 -7.09 3.48 -13.04
N TRP A 90 -6.29 4.26 -13.77
CA TRP A 90 -6.81 5.31 -14.65
C TRP A 90 -7.73 4.80 -15.76
N PRO A 91 -7.42 3.69 -16.47
CA PRO A 91 -8.34 3.15 -17.47
C PRO A 91 -9.71 2.81 -16.88
N LEU A 92 -9.74 2.27 -15.66
CA LEU A 92 -10.99 1.97 -14.97
C LEU A 92 -11.75 3.27 -14.63
N SER A 93 -11.07 4.29 -14.10
CA SER A 93 -11.71 5.57 -13.76
C SER A 93 -12.25 6.29 -15.00
N ASP A 94 -11.51 6.29 -16.10
CA ASP A 94 -11.94 6.88 -17.37
C ASP A 94 -13.17 6.13 -17.90
N TRP A 95 -13.11 4.80 -17.89
CA TRP A 95 -14.25 3.95 -18.27
C TRP A 95 -15.47 4.21 -17.37
N GLU A 96 -15.29 4.31 -16.06
CA GLU A 96 -16.40 4.56 -15.12
C GLU A 96 -17.07 5.93 -15.36
N GLU A 97 -16.29 6.98 -15.63
CA GLU A 97 -16.83 8.31 -15.92
C GLU A 97 -17.53 8.36 -17.29
N GLU A 98 -16.96 7.74 -18.33
CA GLU A 98 -17.61 7.63 -19.65
C GLU A 98 -18.95 6.87 -19.59
N HIS A 99 -19.05 5.87 -18.71
CA HIS A 99 -20.22 4.98 -18.62
C HIS A 99 -21.17 5.31 -17.47
N LYS A 100 -20.91 6.39 -16.72
CA LYS A 100 -21.71 6.82 -15.56
C LYS A 100 -23.16 7.12 -15.91
N SER A 101 -23.38 7.73 -17.08
CA SER A 101 -24.71 8.13 -17.58
C SER A 101 -25.42 7.05 -18.40
N CYS A 102 -24.80 5.88 -18.59
CA CYS A 102 -25.40 4.80 -19.36
C CYS A 102 -26.55 4.13 -18.58
N GLY A 103 -27.65 3.85 -19.30
CA GLY A 103 -28.80 3.14 -18.76
C GLY A 103 -28.47 1.69 -18.37
N PRO A 104 -29.24 1.09 -17.45
CA PRO A 104 -29.02 -0.28 -16.97
C PRO A 104 -29.09 -1.32 -18.09
N GLU A 105 -29.86 -1.07 -19.15
CA GLU A 105 -29.99 -1.95 -20.32
C GLU A 105 -28.70 -2.12 -21.12
N LYS A 106 -27.74 -1.20 -20.94
CA LYS A 106 -26.43 -1.24 -21.60
C LYS A 106 -25.35 -1.86 -20.73
N LYS A 107 -25.66 -2.18 -19.46
CA LYS A 107 -24.72 -2.66 -18.45
C LYS A 107 -24.87 -4.16 -18.29
N GLU A 108 -23.79 -4.89 -18.57
CA GLU A 108 -23.68 -6.29 -18.20
C GLU A 108 -23.10 -6.37 -16.79
N MET A 109 -23.80 -7.06 -15.89
CA MET A 109 -23.39 -7.18 -14.50
C MET A 109 -23.10 -8.64 -14.19
N LEU A 110 -22.02 -8.90 -13.46
CA LEU A 110 -21.74 -10.21 -12.89
C LEU A 110 -21.86 -10.15 -11.37
N PRO A 111 -22.41 -11.20 -10.74
CA PRO A 111 -22.24 -11.41 -9.31
C PRO A 111 -20.74 -11.64 -9.04
N VAL A 112 -20.16 -10.88 -8.12
CA VAL A 112 -18.74 -11.04 -7.76
C VAL A 112 -18.64 -12.03 -6.61
N PRO A 113 -17.93 -13.17 -6.77
CA PRO A 113 -17.62 -14.04 -5.65
C PRO A 113 -16.62 -13.33 -4.73
N GLY A 114 -17.04 -13.02 -3.50
CA GLY A 114 -16.12 -12.74 -2.39
C GLY A 114 -15.57 -11.31 -2.25
N SER A 115 -16.21 -10.29 -2.82
CA SER A 115 -15.86 -8.89 -2.54
C SER A 115 -16.90 -8.23 -1.63
N GLY A 116 -16.87 -8.57 -0.35
CA GLY A 116 -17.66 -7.90 0.67
C GLY A 116 -17.88 -8.78 1.88
N GLY A 117 -17.29 -8.45 3.02
CA GLY A 117 -17.60 -9.06 4.31
C GLY A 117 -18.99 -8.64 4.84
N GLY A 118 -20.04 -8.86 4.05
CA GLY A 118 -21.43 -8.62 4.39
C GLY A 118 -22.36 -9.26 3.36
N ASP A 119 -23.49 -9.81 3.81
CA ASP A 119 -24.43 -10.68 3.08
C ASP A 119 -25.14 -10.07 1.84
N THR A 120 -24.62 -8.98 1.27
CA THR A 120 -25.21 -8.36 0.08
C THR A 120 -24.19 -8.35 -1.05
N GLU A 121 -24.23 -9.41 -1.87
CA GLU A 121 -23.50 -9.52 -3.14
C GLU A 121 -24.01 -8.44 -4.11
N LEU A 122 -23.42 -7.24 -4.05
CA LEU A 122 -23.76 -6.20 -5.02
C LEU A 122 -23.17 -6.57 -6.38
N PRO A 123 -23.99 -6.68 -7.43
CA PRO A 123 -23.50 -7.01 -8.76
C PRO A 123 -22.58 -5.90 -9.26
N VAL A 124 -21.47 -6.29 -9.89
CA VAL A 124 -20.48 -5.36 -10.43
C VAL A 124 -20.67 -5.30 -11.95
N VAL A 125 -20.73 -4.09 -12.51
CA VAL A 125 -20.76 -3.92 -13.96
C VAL A 125 -19.43 -4.41 -14.53
N VAL A 126 -19.46 -5.34 -15.48
CA VAL A 126 -18.27 -5.91 -16.13
C VAL A 126 -18.14 -5.52 -17.60
N ARG A 127 -19.22 -5.04 -18.21
CA ARG A 127 -19.24 -4.49 -19.57
C ARG A 127 -20.31 -3.41 -19.66
N CYS A 128 -20.07 -2.38 -20.46
CA CYS A 128 -21.03 -1.32 -20.72
C CYS A 128 -20.87 -0.81 -22.16
N CYS A 129 -21.98 -0.58 -22.88
CA CYS A 129 -21.94 -0.06 -24.26
C CYS A 129 -21.08 -0.91 -25.23
N GLY A 130 -20.95 -2.21 -24.98
CA GLY A 130 -20.09 -3.11 -25.76
C GLY A 130 -18.59 -3.04 -25.40
N SER A 131 -18.19 -2.17 -24.47
CA SER A 131 -16.82 -2.03 -23.97
C SER A 131 -16.65 -2.80 -22.65
N ASP A 132 -15.64 -3.67 -22.59
CA ASP A 132 -15.28 -4.40 -21.37
C ASP A 132 -14.78 -3.43 -20.28
N ARG A 133 -15.17 -3.69 -19.04
CA ARG A 133 -14.63 -2.95 -17.89
C ARG A 133 -13.14 -3.31 -17.73
N PRO A 134 -12.25 -2.31 -17.69
CA PRO A 134 -10.83 -2.57 -17.48
C PRO A 134 -10.59 -3.29 -16.15
N ASP A 135 -9.74 -4.32 -16.19
CA ASP A 135 -9.30 -5.01 -14.97
C ASP A 135 -8.45 -4.08 -14.11
N GLN A 136 -8.60 -4.20 -12.79
CA GLN A 136 -7.80 -3.48 -11.81
C GLN A 136 -7.06 -4.49 -10.93
N PRO A 137 -5.75 -4.71 -11.17
CA PRO A 137 -5.00 -5.68 -10.41
C PRO A 137 -4.97 -5.28 -8.93
N SER A 138 -5.17 -6.28 -8.07
CA SER A 138 -5.13 -6.11 -6.62
C SER A 138 -4.54 -7.34 -5.94
N ILE A 139 -3.98 -7.15 -4.75
CA ILE A 139 -3.51 -8.23 -3.90
C ILE A 139 -3.97 -8.00 -2.46
N THR A 140 -4.31 -9.06 -1.73
CA THR A 140 -4.65 -8.98 -0.31
C THR A 140 -3.48 -9.46 0.53
N VAL A 141 -2.95 -8.56 1.36
CA VAL A 141 -1.98 -8.89 2.42
C VAL A 141 -2.76 -9.26 3.67
N ARG A 142 -2.45 -10.41 4.29
CA ARG A 142 -3.11 -10.90 5.50
C ARG A 142 -2.08 -11.10 6.61
N ALA A 143 -2.48 -10.83 7.85
CA ALA A 143 -1.69 -11.17 9.01
C ALA A 143 -1.50 -12.69 9.09
N PRO A 144 -0.31 -13.20 9.44
CA PRO A 144 -0.07 -14.63 9.53
C PRO A 144 -0.90 -15.25 10.67
N VAL A 145 -1.56 -16.36 10.38
CA VAL A 145 -2.31 -17.18 11.34
C VAL A 145 -1.52 -18.47 11.60
N THR A 146 -0.30 -18.35 12.12
CA THR A 146 0.51 -19.53 12.43
C THR A 146 0.41 -19.88 13.91
N SER A 147 0.18 -21.17 14.18
CA SER A 147 0.14 -21.76 15.52
C SER A 147 1.50 -21.59 16.23
N GLY A 148 1.66 -20.53 17.02
CA GLY A 148 2.84 -20.30 17.86
C GLY A 148 3.17 -18.84 18.11
N GLU A 149 2.95 -17.97 17.13
CA GLU A 149 3.09 -16.51 17.28
C GLU A 149 1.80 -15.84 16.79
N GLN A 150 0.90 -15.51 17.73
CA GLN A 150 -0.26 -14.69 17.43
C GLN A 150 0.18 -13.25 17.21
N ARG A 151 0.55 -12.92 15.97
CA ARG A 151 0.63 -11.52 15.53
C ARG A 151 -0.67 -11.20 14.78
N PRO A 152 -1.66 -10.58 15.44
CA PRO A 152 -2.99 -10.39 14.83
C PRO A 152 -3.02 -9.30 13.75
N PHE A 153 -1.86 -8.73 13.40
CA PHE A 153 -1.73 -7.58 12.50
C PHE A 153 -0.77 -7.86 11.33
N VAL A 154 -1.01 -7.16 10.22
CA VAL A 154 -0.10 -7.08 9.08
C VAL A 154 1.15 -6.30 9.47
N SER A 155 2.30 -6.97 9.42
CA SER A 155 3.59 -6.33 9.64
C SER A 155 4.14 -5.66 8.38
N ILE A 156 5.16 -4.81 8.54
CA ILE A 156 5.91 -4.27 7.40
C ILE A 156 6.50 -5.41 6.55
N HIS A 157 6.92 -6.50 7.17
CA HIS A 157 7.41 -7.68 6.46
C HIS A 157 6.36 -8.36 5.61
N ASP A 158 5.19 -8.66 6.17
CA ASP A 158 4.08 -9.30 5.45
C ASP A 158 3.69 -8.44 4.23
N TYR A 159 3.63 -7.12 4.43
CA TYR A 159 3.32 -6.18 3.36
C TYR A 159 4.38 -6.20 2.25
N ILE A 160 5.65 -6.03 2.58
CA ILE A 160 6.74 -5.98 1.59
C ILE A 160 6.86 -7.30 0.83
N THR A 161 6.90 -8.43 1.54
CA THR A 161 7.13 -9.75 0.93
C THR A 161 5.96 -10.23 0.08
N THR A 162 4.74 -9.77 0.37
CA THR A 162 3.56 -10.04 -0.47
C THR A 162 3.51 -9.09 -1.66
N VAL A 163 3.70 -7.80 -1.43
CA VAL A 163 3.48 -6.75 -2.45
C VAL A 163 4.64 -6.67 -3.43
N HIS A 164 5.90 -6.83 -3.01
CA HIS A 164 7.04 -6.66 -3.90
C HIS A 164 7.06 -7.67 -5.07
N PRO A 165 6.92 -8.99 -4.84
CA PRO A 165 6.87 -9.95 -5.94
C PRO A 165 5.64 -9.73 -6.84
N TRP A 166 4.51 -9.33 -6.27
CA TRP A 166 3.32 -8.97 -7.03
C TRP A 166 3.57 -7.77 -7.96
N LEU A 167 4.21 -6.71 -7.47
CA LEU A 167 4.61 -5.57 -8.31
C LEU A 167 5.58 -5.97 -9.43
N LEU A 168 6.52 -6.87 -9.16
CA LEU A 168 7.43 -7.40 -10.19
C LEU A 168 6.67 -8.20 -11.25
N SER A 169 5.64 -8.95 -10.87
CA SER A 169 4.78 -9.67 -11.84
C SER A 169 4.01 -8.74 -12.78
N LEU A 170 3.80 -7.48 -12.37
CA LEU A 170 3.12 -6.44 -13.13
C LEU A 170 4.08 -5.44 -13.80
N GLU A 171 5.39 -5.72 -13.78
CA GLU A 171 6.41 -4.74 -14.19
C GLU A 171 6.20 -4.26 -15.64
N SER A 172 5.84 -5.16 -16.56
CA SER A 172 5.55 -4.80 -17.95
C SER A 172 4.41 -3.80 -18.06
N ASP A 173 3.31 -4.04 -17.35
CA ASP A 173 2.11 -3.21 -17.39
C ASP A 173 2.36 -1.85 -16.74
N ILE A 174 3.06 -1.86 -15.60
CA ILE A 174 3.49 -0.64 -14.91
C ILE A 174 4.37 0.21 -15.82
N ARG A 175 5.34 -0.39 -16.51
CA ARG A 175 6.24 0.31 -17.44
C ARG A 175 5.49 0.85 -18.66
N ALA A 176 4.51 0.11 -19.18
CA ALA A 176 3.70 0.56 -20.32
C ALA A 176 2.85 1.80 -20.00
N LYS A 177 2.46 2.01 -18.75
CA LYS A 177 1.72 3.20 -18.29
C LYS A 177 2.63 4.37 -17.88
N MET A 178 3.94 4.15 -17.83
CA MET A 178 4.90 5.22 -17.57
C MET A 178 5.39 5.85 -18.89
N PRO A 179 5.76 7.14 -18.88
CA PRO A 179 6.42 7.74 -20.03
C PRO A 179 7.66 6.91 -20.43
N PRO A 180 7.99 6.85 -21.73
CA PRO A 180 8.96 5.92 -22.27
C PRO A 180 10.30 6.01 -21.54
N PRO A 181 10.98 4.86 -21.30
CA PRO A 181 12.27 4.87 -20.65
C PRO A 181 13.24 5.69 -21.50
N HIS A 182 13.77 6.75 -20.89
CA HIS A 182 14.90 7.48 -21.46
C HIS A 182 16.11 6.51 -21.53
N PRO A 183 17.02 6.63 -22.52
CA PRO A 183 18.12 5.68 -22.81
C PRO A 183 19.14 5.39 -21.69
N ARG A 184 18.95 5.92 -20.47
CA ARG A 184 19.72 5.50 -19.30
C ARG A 184 18.75 4.69 -18.43
N ALA A 185 19.11 3.46 -18.05
CA ALA A 185 18.26 2.65 -17.17
C ALA A 185 18.00 3.41 -15.86
N PHE A 186 16.74 3.57 -15.49
CA PHE A 186 16.34 4.24 -14.26
C PHE A 186 15.53 3.30 -13.37
N ASP A 187 15.77 3.38 -12.07
CA ASP A 187 15.01 2.62 -11.10
C ASP A 187 13.58 3.17 -10.98
N VAL A 188 12.60 2.27 -11.03
CA VAL A 188 11.22 2.56 -10.65
C VAL A 188 11.14 2.45 -9.13
N TYR A 189 10.35 3.27 -8.44
CA TYR A 189 10.24 3.19 -6.99
C TYR A 189 8.81 3.30 -6.48
N VAL A 190 8.55 2.64 -5.35
CA VAL A 190 7.29 2.70 -4.63
C VAL A 190 7.38 3.86 -3.63
N ARG A 191 6.45 4.82 -3.73
CA ARG A 191 6.37 5.92 -2.78
C ARG A 191 5.54 5.49 -1.56
N PRO A 192 6.08 5.54 -0.34
CA PRO A 192 5.29 5.41 0.87
C PRO A 192 4.24 6.53 0.92
N LEU A 193 2.97 6.15 0.99
CA LEU A 193 1.83 7.05 1.12
C LEU A 193 1.18 6.89 2.51
N PRO A 194 0.40 7.88 2.96
CA PRO A 194 -0.43 7.75 4.15
C PRO A 194 -1.41 6.58 4.10
N MET A 195 -1.92 6.27 2.91
CA MET A 195 -2.84 5.18 2.64
C MET A 195 -2.07 3.94 2.20
N LEU A 196 -2.46 2.77 2.68
CA LEU A 196 -1.77 1.49 2.42
C LEU A 196 -2.48 0.62 1.39
N ASP A 197 -3.76 0.90 1.11
CA ASP A 197 -4.58 0.22 0.10
C ASP A 197 -4.26 0.67 -1.33
N LYS A 198 -3.46 1.73 -1.48
CA LYS A 198 -3.13 2.32 -2.78
C LYS A 198 -1.64 2.60 -2.88
N LEU A 199 -1.00 1.99 -3.86
CA LEU A 199 0.38 2.23 -4.22
C LEU A 199 0.48 3.23 -5.34
N PHE A 200 1.46 4.12 -5.23
CA PHE A 200 1.84 5.00 -6.31
C PHE A 200 3.29 4.73 -6.69
N ILE A 201 3.48 4.32 -7.93
CA ILE A 201 4.75 3.95 -8.51
C ILE A 201 5.27 5.12 -9.35
N TRP A 202 6.53 5.48 -9.14
CA TRP A 202 7.17 6.61 -9.80
C TRP A 202 8.39 6.18 -10.60
N ASN A 203 8.67 6.94 -11.66
CA ASN A 203 9.93 6.93 -12.40
C ASN A 203 10.72 8.19 -12.03
N THR A 204 12.02 8.04 -11.79
CA THR A 204 12.95 9.09 -11.38
C THR A 204 13.23 10.20 -12.40
N LYS A 205 12.61 10.18 -13.60
CA LYS A 205 12.80 11.21 -14.63
C LYS A 205 11.58 12.03 -15.06
N SER A 206 10.38 11.82 -14.51
CA SER A 206 9.32 12.86 -14.58
C SER A 206 9.55 14.00 -13.57
N ALA A 207 10.54 13.81 -12.71
CA ALA A 207 10.87 14.64 -11.56
C ALA A 207 12.40 14.76 -11.54
N SER A 208 12.98 15.95 -11.68
CA SER A 208 14.43 16.12 -11.48
C SER A 208 14.85 15.57 -10.11
N TRP A 209 16.13 15.29 -9.86
CA TRP A 209 16.62 14.85 -8.54
C TRP A 209 16.06 15.70 -7.38
N LEU A 210 15.87 17.01 -7.62
CA LEU A 210 15.21 17.95 -6.70
C LEU A 210 13.78 17.51 -6.35
N MET A 211 12.99 17.06 -7.32
CA MET A 211 11.63 16.58 -7.13
C MET A 211 11.58 15.24 -6.39
N MET A 212 12.53 14.33 -6.60
CA MET A 212 12.65 13.12 -5.76
C MET A 212 12.91 13.50 -4.30
N GLY A 213 13.87 14.39 -4.06
CA GLY A 213 14.13 14.97 -2.74
C GLY A 213 12.85 15.55 -2.13
N GLU A 214 12.08 16.36 -2.88
CA GLU A 214 10.81 16.91 -2.38
C GLU A 214 9.76 15.86 -2.06
N ARG A 215 9.67 14.75 -2.80
CA ARG A 215 8.73 13.66 -2.47
C ARG A 215 9.13 12.94 -1.19
N TRP A 216 10.42 12.66 -1.01
CA TRP A 216 10.91 12.04 0.22
C TRP A 216 10.84 13.01 1.42
N LYS A 217 11.08 14.30 1.21
CA LYS A 217 10.80 15.36 2.19
C LYS A 217 9.34 15.41 2.56
N SER A 218 8.43 15.27 1.59
CA SER A 218 6.98 15.24 1.85
C SER A 218 6.60 14.04 2.72
N ALA A 219 7.17 12.85 2.47
CA ALA A 219 6.99 11.68 3.34
C ALA A 219 7.53 11.94 4.76
N ALA A 220 8.72 12.53 4.88
CA ALA A 220 9.33 12.86 6.16
C ALA A 220 8.53 13.89 6.97
N ARG A 221 8.03 14.95 6.32
CA ARG A 221 7.13 15.94 6.94
C ARG A 221 5.84 15.29 7.44
N TYR A 222 5.29 14.36 6.67
CA TYR A 222 4.09 13.63 7.07
C TYR A 222 4.36 12.73 8.28
N ALA A 223 5.47 12.00 8.29
CA ALA A 223 5.89 11.19 9.44
C ALA A 223 6.07 12.05 10.70
N ALA A 224 6.69 13.22 10.58
CA ALA A 224 6.86 14.16 11.69
C ALA A 224 5.52 14.67 12.23
N LYS A 225 4.57 14.98 11.32
CA LYS A 225 3.21 15.36 11.72
C LYS A 225 2.50 14.25 12.48
N LEU A 226 2.58 13.01 12.01
CA LEU A 226 2.01 11.86 12.72
C LEU A 226 2.61 11.69 14.12
N ALA A 227 3.93 11.81 14.25
CA ALA A 227 4.60 11.71 15.54
C ALA A 227 4.12 12.77 16.53
N ALA A 228 3.91 14.01 16.07
CA ALA A 228 3.39 15.10 16.89
C ALA A 228 1.94 14.83 17.34
N GLU A 229 1.06 14.38 16.42
CA GLU A 229 -0.33 14.02 16.75
C GLU A 229 -0.40 12.87 17.78
N GLU A 230 0.55 11.94 17.74
CA GLU A 230 0.62 10.83 18.70
C GLU A 230 1.13 11.27 20.06
N ALA A 231 2.17 12.11 20.10
CA ALA A 231 2.69 12.68 21.35
C ALA A 231 1.63 13.51 22.08
N GLU A 232 0.84 14.31 21.35
CA GLU A 232 -0.26 15.09 21.91
C GLU A 232 -1.36 14.20 22.50
N LYS A 233 -1.75 13.14 21.77
CA LYS A 233 -2.75 12.17 22.26
C LYS A 233 -2.27 11.43 23.50
N GLU A 234 -0.99 11.12 23.57
CA GLU A 234 -0.40 10.43 24.73
C GLU A 234 -0.32 11.36 25.94
N ALA A 235 0.09 12.61 25.76
CA ALA A 235 0.07 13.61 26.84
C ALA A 235 -1.36 13.77 27.41
N LEU A 236 -2.37 13.87 26.55
CA LEU A 236 -3.77 13.98 26.97
C LEU A 236 -4.30 12.72 27.70
N ARG A 237 -3.70 11.55 27.46
CA ARG A 237 -4.02 10.31 28.19
C ARG A 237 -3.39 10.27 29.56
N LEU A 238 -2.15 10.76 29.69
CA LEU A 238 -1.41 10.77 30.95
C LEU A 238 -1.93 11.82 31.94
N ASP A 239 -2.61 12.86 31.45
CA ASP A 239 -3.26 13.89 32.27
C ASP A 239 -4.65 13.50 32.81
N LYS A 240 -5.16 12.30 32.50
CA LYS A 240 -6.46 11.77 32.95
C LYS A 240 -6.31 10.63 33.95
#